data_AF-A0A1H5ZME6-F1
#
_entry.id   AF-A0A1H5ZME6-F1
#
_cell.length_a   1.000
_cell.length_b   1.000
_cell.length_c   1.000
_cell.angle_alpha   90.00
_cell.angle_beta   90.00
_cell.angle_gamma   90.00
#
_symmetry.space_group_name_H-M   'P 1'
#
loop_
_entity.id
_entity.type
_entity.pdbx_description
1 polymer ?
#
loop_
_entity_poly.entity_id
_entity_poly.type
_entity_poly.pdbx_seq_one_letter_code
_entity_poly.pdbx_strand_id
1 'polypeptide(L)'
;MLRAGLPAGSGEYTLTASLKRQVPHSTLTTATESVWTFRSGTTPEERPLPLMAVRYAPEGLDDFNRAKPGGTTRVPLWVERNPGSDKAGVRSVRLEMSTDDGAHWQRVPVVRAGSGWTSVLPNPGTAGFVSLRAKVTDTRGAGVTQTITRAYAVG
;
A
#
# COMPACT_ATOMS: atom_id res chain seq x y z
N MET A 1 -16.30 9.23 -0.95
CA MET A 1 -15.20 10.10 -0.48
C MET A 1 -14.93 9.78 0.98
N LEU A 2 -13.67 9.56 1.38
CA LEU A 2 -13.29 9.43 2.79
C LEU A 2 -13.28 10.85 3.39
N ARG A 3 -14.15 11.11 4.38
CA ARG A 3 -14.19 12.36 5.15
C ARG A 3 -13.65 12.08 6.55
N ALA A 4 -12.70 12.88 7.02
CA ALA A 4 -12.18 12.81 8.39
C ALA A 4 -12.18 14.22 8.98
N GLY A 5 -12.82 14.39 10.15
CA GLY A 5 -12.72 15.61 10.93
C GLY A 5 -11.36 15.66 11.63
N LEU A 6 -10.62 16.75 11.45
CA LEU A 6 -9.34 16.96 12.13
C LEU A 6 -9.53 17.88 13.34
N PRO A 7 -8.85 17.62 14.47
CA PRO A 7 -8.77 18.58 15.56
C PRO A 7 -8.38 19.98 15.08
N ALA A 8 -9.01 21.01 15.65
CA ALA A 8 -8.72 22.40 15.31
C ALA A 8 -7.26 22.77 15.64
N GLY A 9 -6.64 23.58 14.77
CA GLY A 9 -5.26 24.03 14.92
C GLY A 9 -4.37 23.57 13.77
N SER A 10 -3.13 24.07 13.72
CA SER A 10 -2.10 23.61 12.79
C SER A 10 -1.28 22.52 13.46
N GLY A 11 -1.04 21.41 12.76
CA GLY A 11 -0.31 20.29 13.35
C GLY A 11 0.04 19.18 12.36
N GLU A 12 0.73 18.19 12.90
CA GLU A 12 0.90 16.89 12.25
C GLU A 12 -0.24 15.96 12.69
N TYR A 13 -0.84 15.29 11.73
CA TYR A 13 -1.99 14.43 11.92
C TYR A 13 -1.67 13.02 11.44
N THR A 14 -2.21 12.05 12.18
CA THR A 14 -2.25 10.65 11.78
C THR A 14 -3.68 10.26 11.45
N LEU A 15 -3.89 9.68 10.28
CA LEU A 15 -5.16 9.08 9.89
C LEU A 15 -4.96 7.58 9.69
N THR A 16 -5.85 6.77 10.25
CA THR A 16 -5.85 5.32 10.04
C THR A 16 -7.18 4.90 9.42
N ALA A 17 -7.12 4.12 8.36
CA ALA A 17 -8.28 3.45 7.78
C ALA A 17 -8.00 1.96 7.66
N SER A 18 -8.93 1.13 8.15
CA SER A 18 -8.83 -0.32 8.09
C SER A 18 -10.10 -0.91 7.49
N LEU A 19 -9.95 -1.83 6.55
CA LEU A 19 -11.01 -2.68 6.02
C LEU A 19 -10.68 -4.13 6.35
N LYS A 20 -11.62 -4.85 6.97
CA LYS A 20 -11.54 -6.30 7.14
C LYS A 20 -12.64 -6.95 6.30
N ARG A 21 -12.28 -7.95 5.51
CA ARG A 21 -13.21 -8.74 4.72
C ARG A 21 -13.19 -10.17 5.26
N GLN A 22 -14.18 -10.49 6.08
CA GLN A 22 -14.38 -11.83 6.64
C GLN A 22 -15.64 -12.44 6.01
N VAL A 23 -15.50 -12.99 4.80
CA VAL A 23 -16.54 -13.79 4.17
C VAL A 23 -15.94 -15.12 3.69
N PRO A 24 -16.64 -16.26 3.80
CA PRO A 24 -16.08 -17.59 3.51
C PRO A 24 -15.45 -17.73 2.12
N HIS A 25 -15.91 -16.93 1.16
CA HIS A 25 -15.50 -17.00 -0.25
C HIS A 25 -14.36 -16.05 -0.63
N SER A 26 -13.86 -15.22 0.29
CA SER A 26 -12.77 -14.27 0.03
C SER A 26 -11.53 -14.65 0.82
N THR A 27 -10.65 -15.45 0.20
CA THR A 27 -9.36 -15.85 0.79
C THR A 27 -8.25 -14.82 0.54
N LEU A 28 -8.45 -13.91 -0.41
CA LEU A 28 -7.53 -12.83 -0.78
C LEU A 28 -8.01 -11.48 -0.24
N THR A 29 -7.06 -10.57 0.00
CA THR A 29 -7.29 -9.21 0.54
C THR A 29 -8.24 -9.26 1.73
N THR A 30 -7.94 -10.13 2.69
CA THR A 30 -8.77 -10.34 3.90
C THR A 30 -8.72 -9.13 4.83
N ALA A 31 -7.66 -8.33 4.73
CA ALA A 31 -7.55 -7.04 5.38
C ALA A 31 -6.71 -6.06 4.55
N THR A 32 -7.08 -4.79 4.63
CA THR A 32 -6.28 -3.66 4.16
C THR A 32 -6.21 -2.63 5.27
N GLU A 33 -5.01 -2.13 5.56
CA GLU A 33 -4.81 -1.03 6.49
C GLU A 33 -3.95 0.05 5.82
N SER A 34 -4.35 1.30 6.00
CA SER A 34 -3.57 2.45 5.59
C SER A 34 -3.42 3.42 6.76
N VAL A 35 -2.18 3.79 7.05
CA VAL A 35 -1.81 4.78 8.07
C VAL A 35 -1.09 5.93 7.38
N TRP A 36 -1.70 7.12 7.41
CA TRP A 36 -1.13 8.34 6.86
C TRP A 36 -0.58 9.23 7.95
N THR A 37 0.52 9.91 7.66
CA THR A 37 1.00 11.06 8.42
C THR A 37 1.07 12.27 7.51
N PHE A 38 0.51 13.42 7.92
CA PHE A 38 0.52 14.62 7.11
C PHE A 38 0.36 15.88 7.98
N ARG A 39 0.78 17.02 7.45
CA ARG A 39 0.50 18.31 8.09
C ARG A 39 -0.81 18.89 7.57
N SER A 40 -1.59 19.45 8.47
CA SER A 40 -2.82 20.18 8.13
C SER A 40 -3.00 21.37 9.08
N GLY A 41 -3.94 22.24 8.77
CA GLY A 41 -4.33 23.37 9.62
C GLY A 41 -5.75 23.82 9.31
N THR A 42 -6.31 24.67 10.16
CA THR A 42 -7.62 25.29 9.92
C THR A 42 -7.57 26.11 8.63
N THR A 43 -8.49 25.83 7.71
CA THR A 43 -8.67 26.58 6.47
C THR A 43 -10.06 27.22 6.44
N PRO A 44 -10.22 28.38 5.77
CA PRO A 44 -11.53 29.03 5.65
C PRO A 44 -12.51 28.23 4.77
N GLU A 45 -11.99 27.36 3.90
CA GLU A 45 -12.76 26.46 3.03
C GLU A 45 -12.21 25.04 3.14
N GLU A 46 -13.03 24.02 2.85
CA GLU A 46 -12.57 22.63 2.82
C GLU A 46 -11.48 22.43 1.75
N ARG A 47 -10.36 21.82 2.14
CA ARG A 47 -9.26 21.47 1.22
C ARG A 47 -8.98 19.97 1.23
N PRO A 48 -8.66 19.35 0.07
CA PRO A 48 -8.26 17.96 0.02
C PRO A 48 -6.98 17.70 0.82
N LEU A 49 -7.02 16.71 1.72
CA LEU A 49 -5.87 16.26 2.48
C LEU A 49 -4.83 15.62 1.54
N PRO A 50 -3.51 15.75 1.81
CA PRO A 50 -2.42 15.21 0.98
C PRO A 50 -2.23 13.71 1.16
N LEU A 51 -3.33 12.94 1.08
CA LEU A 51 -3.32 11.49 1.22
C LEU A 51 -2.79 10.84 -0.06
N MET A 52 -1.97 9.81 0.12
CA MET A 52 -1.41 8.97 -0.95
C MET A 52 -2.01 7.56 -0.90
N ALA A 53 -2.22 6.92 -2.03
CA ALA A 53 -2.56 5.50 -2.10
C ALA A 53 -1.47 4.75 -2.88
N VAL A 54 -1.08 3.57 -2.40
CA VAL A 54 -0.14 2.72 -3.14
C VAL A 54 -0.95 1.71 -3.95
N ARG A 55 -0.66 1.61 -5.25
CA ARG A 55 -1.26 0.63 -6.14
C ARG A 55 -0.24 -0.43 -6.51
N TYR A 56 -0.71 -1.65 -6.67
CA TYR A 56 0.08 -2.82 -7.02
C TYR A 56 -0.60 -3.54 -8.18
N ALA A 57 0.18 -4.08 -9.10
CA ALA A 57 -0.32 -4.91 -10.19
C ALA A 57 0.56 -6.17 -10.37
N PRO A 58 0.47 -7.17 -9.48
CA PRO A 58 1.22 -8.41 -9.63
C PRO A 58 0.94 -9.07 -10.99
N GLU A 59 2.00 -9.52 -11.66
CA GLU A 59 1.91 -10.11 -13.00
C GLU A 59 2.15 -11.63 -12.97
N GLY A 60 1.65 -12.33 -13.99
CA GLY A 60 1.87 -13.78 -14.14
C GLY A 60 1.12 -14.62 -13.11
N LEU A 61 0.07 -14.07 -12.51
CA LEU A 61 -0.88 -14.82 -11.71
C LEU A 61 -1.88 -15.55 -12.62
N ASP A 62 -2.42 -16.67 -12.15
CA ASP A 62 -3.54 -17.35 -12.81
C ASP A 62 -4.88 -16.62 -12.55
N ASP A 63 -5.97 -17.15 -13.11
CA ASP A 63 -7.33 -16.58 -12.98
C ASP A 63 -7.86 -16.56 -11.52
N PHE A 64 -7.20 -17.29 -10.61
CA PHE A 64 -7.50 -17.32 -9.19
C PHE A 64 -6.55 -16.42 -8.38
N ASN A 65 -5.76 -15.58 -9.04
CA ASN A 65 -4.71 -14.75 -8.45
C ASN A 65 -3.65 -15.57 -7.69
N ARG A 66 -3.28 -16.73 -8.23
CA ARG A 66 -2.21 -17.58 -7.71
C ARG A 66 -0.94 -17.44 -8.53
N ALA A 67 0.18 -17.28 -7.85
CA ALA A 67 1.51 -17.36 -8.44
C ALA A 67 2.05 -18.79 -8.37
N LYS A 68 2.96 -19.12 -9.29
CA LYS A 68 3.64 -20.41 -9.29
C LYS A 68 4.51 -20.60 -8.02
N PRO A 69 4.39 -21.74 -7.31
CA PRO A 69 5.26 -22.08 -6.19
C PRO A 69 6.74 -22.09 -6.58
N GLY A 70 7.59 -21.52 -5.73
CA GLY A 70 9.05 -21.41 -5.92
C GLY A 70 9.48 -20.51 -7.08
N GLY A 71 8.53 -19.88 -7.78
CA GLY A 71 8.80 -18.92 -8.84
C GLY A 71 9.01 -17.50 -8.31
N THR A 72 8.97 -16.54 -9.24
CA THR A 72 8.99 -15.11 -8.90
C THR A 72 7.80 -14.39 -9.51
N THR A 73 7.29 -13.39 -8.80
CA THR A 73 6.22 -12.51 -9.28
C THR A 73 6.75 -11.10 -9.47
N ARG A 74 6.62 -10.56 -10.70
CA ARG A 74 6.92 -9.15 -10.95
C ARG A 74 5.74 -8.29 -10.47
N VAL A 75 6.04 -7.23 -9.74
CA VAL A 75 5.03 -6.34 -9.15
C VAL A 75 5.37 -4.88 -9.50
N PRO A 76 4.82 -4.36 -10.61
CA PRO A 76 4.65 -2.93 -10.80
C PRO A 76 3.87 -2.30 -9.64
N LEU A 77 4.31 -1.12 -9.22
CA LEU A 77 3.63 -0.30 -8.22
C LEU A 77 3.75 1.20 -8.53
N TRP A 78 2.72 1.95 -8.18
CA TRP A 78 2.67 3.41 -8.33
C TRP A 78 1.93 4.07 -7.17
N VAL A 79 2.12 5.39 -7.05
CA VAL A 79 1.50 6.19 -6.00
C VAL A 79 0.45 7.09 -6.63
N GLU A 80 -0.78 6.94 -6.18
CA GLU A 80 -1.88 7.87 -6.49
C GLU A 80 -1.99 8.91 -5.39
N ARG A 81 -2.45 10.10 -5.76
CA ARG A 81 -2.69 11.21 -4.83
C ARG A 81 -4.15 11.57 -4.80
N ASN A 82 -4.60 12.09 -3.67
CA ASN A 82 -5.91 12.70 -3.55
C ASN A 82 -6.06 13.86 -4.55
N PRO A 83 -7.01 13.81 -5.51
CA PRO A 83 -7.20 14.87 -6.48
C PRO A 83 -7.41 16.24 -5.81
N GLY A 84 -6.76 17.27 -6.35
CA GLY A 84 -6.83 18.63 -5.81
C GLY A 84 -5.98 18.88 -4.56
N SER A 85 -5.30 17.87 -4.01
CA SER A 85 -4.29 18.10 -2.96
C SER A 85 -3.00 18.71 -3.53
N ASP A 86 -2.22 19.34 -2.66
CA ASP A 86 -0.94 19.94 -3.01
C ASP A 86 -0.03 18.95 -3.76
N LYS A 87 0.57 19.41 -4.87
CA LYS A 87 1.53 18.62 -5.64
C LYS A 87 2.79 18.35 -4.81
N ALA A 88 3.21 17.10 -4.77
CA ALA A 88 4.49 16.68 -4.19
C ALA A 88 5.06 15.48 -4.95
N GLY A 89 6.40 15.41 -5.06
CA GLY A 89 7.09 14.26 -5.62
C GLY A 89 7.19 13.14 -4.60
N VAL A 90 7.34 11.88 -5.04
CA VAL A 90 7.66 10.78 -4.12
C VAL A 90 9.15 10.81 -3.79
N ARG A 91 9.47 10.90 -2.49
CA ARG A 91 10.85 10.95 -1.97
C ARG A 91 11.40 9.55 -1.76
N SER A 92 10.62 8.66 -1.14
CA SER A 92 11.04 7.29 -0.88
C SER A 92 9.88 6.30 -1.01
N VAL A 93 10.21 5.10 -1.46
CA VAL A 93 9.33 3.93 -1.50
C VAL A 93 10.10 2.76 -0.89
N ARG A 94 9.50 2.10 0.09
CA ARG A 94 9.95 0.83 0.64
C ARG A 94 8.84 -0.19 0.47
N LEU A 95 9.17 -1.37 -0.03
CA LEU A 95 8.25 -2.50 -0.11
C LEU A 95 8.75 -3.65 0.77
N GLU A 96 7.82 -4.26 1.47
CA GLU A 96 8.02 -5.45 2.29
C GLU A 96 6.98 -6.50 1.91
N MET A 97 7.39 -7.76 1.96
CA MET A 97 6.51 -8.91 1.77
C MET A 97 6.46 -9.78 3.03
N SER A 98 5.38 -10.52 3.19
CA SER A 98 5.19 -11.50 4.26
C SER A 98 4.49 -12.74 3.69
N THR A 99 4.89 -13.92 4.17
CA THR A 99 4.26 -15.21 3.83
C THR A 99 3.50 -15.83 5.01
N ASP A 100 3.31 -15.06 6.09
CA ASP A 100 2.68 -15.46 7.35
C ASP A 100 1.64 -14.42 7.82
N ASP A 101 0.89 -13.88 6.86
CA ASP A 101 -0.19 -12.91 7.06
C ASP A 101 0.22 -11.62 7.81
N GLY A 102 1.50 -11.26 7.73
CA GLY A 102 2.05 -10.03 8.29
C GLY A 102 2.66 -10.17 9.68
N ALA A 103 2.87 -11.39 10.18
CA ALA A 103 3.60 -11.61 11.43
C ALA A 103 5.08 -11.23 11.28
N HIS A 104 5.72 -11.60 10.16
CA HIS A 104 7.08 -11.21 9.82
C HIS A 104 7.14 -10.55 8.45
N TRP A 105 7.99 -9.52 8.33
CA TRP A 105 8.12 -8.72 7.13
C TRP A 105 9.55 -8.71 6.62
N GLN A 106 9.72 -9.08 5.35
CA GLN A 106 10.99 -9.05 4.65
C GLN A 106 11.00 -7.91 3.63
N ARG A 107 12.05 -7.09 3.64
CA ARG A 107 12.23 -6.06 2.61
C ARG A 107 12.55 -6.70 1.27
N VAL A 108 11.91 -6.20 0.22
CA VAL A 108 12.20 -6.57 -1.16
C VAL A 108 12.74 -5.35 -1.92
N PRO A 109 13.71 -5.53 -2.84
CA PRO A 109 14.21 -4.43 -3.65
C PRO A 109 13.10 -3.79 -4.48
N VAL A 110 13.16 -2.47 -4.60
CA VAL A 110 12.24 -1.69 -5.43
C VAL A 110 13.09 -0.82 -6.34
N VAL A 111 12.87 -0.92 -7.65
CA VAL A 111 13.58 -0.14 -8.66
C VAL A 111 12.62 0.83 -9.33
N ARG A 112 13.09 2.02 -9.70
CA ARG A 112 12.29 2.94 -10.53
C ARG A 112 12.07 2.32 -11.91
N ALA A 113 10.86 2.43 -12.42
CA ALA A 113 10.48 1.95 -13.75
C ALA A 113 9.41 2.88 -14.33
N GLY A 114 9.74 3.61 -15.40
CA GLY A 114 8.86 4.63 -15.98
C GLY A 114 8.45 5.69 -14.94
N SER A 115 7.14 5.95 -14.84
CA SER A 115 6.56 6.88 -13.85
C SER A 115 6.36 6.26 -12.45
N GLY A 116 6.63 4.97 -12.28
CA GLY A 116 6.44 4.24 -11.03
C GLY A 116 7.66 3.44 -10.61
N TRP A 117 7.39 2.29 -10.01
CA TRP A 117 8.41 1.36 -9.55
C TRP A 117 8.05 -0.07 -9.90
N THR A 118 9.01 -0.96 -9.79
CA THR A 118 8.80 -2.40 -9.92
C THR A 118 9.61 -3.13 -8.87
N SER A 119 9.07 -4.24 -8.39
CA SER A 119 9.76 -5.20 -7.54
C SER A 119 9.61 -6.61 -8.13
N VAL A 120 10.52 -7.52 -7.79
CA VAL A 120 10.44 -8.94 -8.13
C VAL A 120 10.43 -9.70 -6.82
N LEU A 121 9.31 -10.37 -6.53
CA LEU A 121 9.09 -11.07 -5.26
C LEU A 121 9.37 -12.56 -5.44
N PRO A 122 10.20 -13.18 -4.60
CA PRO A 122 10.32 -14.64 -4.56
C PRO A 122 9.08 -15.23 -3.90
N ASN A 123 8.43 -16.19 -4.57
CA ASN A 123 7.27 -16.89 -4.03
C ASN A 123 7.72 -18.07 -3.16
N PRO A 124 7.00 -18.37 -2.06
CA PRO A 124 7.23 -19.60 -1.30
C PRO A 124 7.15 -20.86 -2.19
N GLY A 125 7.92 -21.89 -1.84
CA GLY A 125 7.91 -23.18 -2.53
C GLY A 125 6.66 -24.02 -2.28
N THR A 126 5.85 -23.64 -1.30
CA THR A 126 4.62 -24.32 -0.89
C THR A 126 3.41 -23.43 -1.11
N ALA A 127 2.23 -24.05 -1.15
CA ALA A 127 0.98 -23.30 -1.21
C ALA A 127 0.83 -22.35 -0.02
N GLY A 128 0.25 -21.18 -0.25
CA GLY A 128 0.12 -20.15 0.78
C GLY A 128 -0.31 -18.81 0.21
N PHE A 129 0.02 -17.73 0.93
CA PHE A 129 -0.33 -16.37 0.53
C PHE A 129 0.86 -15.44 0.70
N VAL A 130 0.85 -14.37 -0.09
CA VAL A 130 1.80 -13.26 0.05
C VAL A 130 1.03 -12.01 0.43
N SER A 131 1.46 -11.38 1.52
CA SER A 131 1.00 -10.07 1.98
C SER A 131 2.02 -9.00 1.61
N LEU A 132 1.56 -7.77 1.36
CA LEU A 132 2.40 -6.65 0.93
C LEU A 132 2.26 -5.47 1.90
N ARG A 133 3.38 -4.81 2.20
CA ARG A 133 3.40 -3.55 2.94
C ARG A 133 4.31 -2.55 2.25
N ALA A 134 3.75 -1.42 1.82
CA ALA A 134 4.55 -0.31 1.30
C ALA A 134 4.57 0.83 2.30
N LYS A 135 5.74 1.45 2.44
CA LYS A 135 5.94 2.72 3.14
C LYS A 135 6.45 3.76 2.15
N VAL A 136 5.71 4.85 2.00
CA VAL A 136 6.01 5.94 1.07
C VAL A 136 6.10 7.25 1.82
N THR A 137 7.09 8.08 1.47
CA THR A 137 7.14 9.48 1.90
C THR A 137 7.28 10.39 0.68
N ASP A 138 6.69 11.58 0.77
CA ASP A 138 6.79 12.58 -0.28
C ASP A 138 7.80 13.69 0.02
N THR A 139 8.01 14.56 -0.95
CA THR A 139 8.98 15.66 -0.85
C THR A 139 8.57 16.72 0.17
N ARG A 140 7.29 16.78 0.57
CA ARG A 140 6.73 17.73 1.54
C ARG A 140 6.50 17.14 2.94
N GLY A 141 6.86 15.88 3.14
CA GLY A 141 6.83 15.21 4.44
C GLY A 141 5.56 14.42 4.72
N ALA A 142 4.60 14.34 3.79
CA ALA A 142 3.47 13.44 3.97
C ALA A 142 3.92 11.98 3.76
N GLY A 143 3.33 11.07 4.54
CA GLY A 143 3.66 9.65 4.54
C GLY A 143 2.42 8.77 4.45
N VAL A 144 2.60 7.57 3.88
CA VAL A 144 1.62 6.48 4.00
C VAL A 144 2.35 5.17 4.25
N THR A 145 1.81 4.36 5.17
CA THR A 145 2.08 2.94 5.25
C THR A 145 0.80 2.21 4.87
N GLN A 146 0.84 1.40 3.80
CA GLN A 146 -0.31 0.63 3.33
C GLN A 146 0.03 -0.86 3.36
N THR A 147 -0.79 -1.62 4.07
CA THR A 147 -0.67 -3.08 4.26
C THR A 147 -1.86 -3.77 3.60
N ILE A 148 -1.59 -4.78 2.78
CA ILE A 148 -2.58 -5.69 2.19
C ILE A 148 -2.25 -7.10 2.66
N THR A 149 -3.14 -7.70 3.45
CA THR A 149 -3.02 -9.08 3.91
C THR A 149 -3.55 -10.03 2.84
N ARG A 150 -2.75 -11.03 2.47
CA ARG A 150 -3.03 -11.99 1.39
C ARG A 150 -3.34 -11.29 0.06
N ALA A 151 -2.41 -10.45 -0.40
CA ALA A 151 -2.50 -9.73 -1.66
C ALA A 151 -2.65 -10.66 -2.87
N TYR A 152 -1.94 -11.79 -2.86
CA TYR A 152 -2.10 -12.88 -3.83
C TYR A 152 -1.80 -14.23 -3.18
N ALA A 153 -2.21 -15.32 -3.83
CA ALA A 153 -1.98 -16.69 -3.37
C ALA A 153 -0.80 -17.33 -4.10
N VAL A 154 -0.31 -18.45 -3.58
CA VAL A 154 0.69 -19.30 -4.23
C VAL A 154 0.15 -20.72 -4.22
N GLY A 155 0.18 -21.41 -5.36
CA GLY A 155 -0.34 -22.77 -5.50
C GLY A 155 -0.94 -23.05 -6.87
#